data_AF-A0A1Y4DC04-F1
#
_entry.id   AF-A0A1Y4DC04-F1
#
_cell.length_a   1.000
_cell.length_b   1.000
_cell.length_c   1.000
_cell.angle_alpha   90.00
_cell.angle_beta   90.00
_cell.angle_gamma   90.00
#
_symmetry.space_group_name_H-M   'P 1'
#
loop_
_entity.id
_entity.type
_entity.pdbx_description
1 polymer ?
#
loop_
_entity_poly.entity_id
_entity_poly.type
_entity_poly.pdbx_seq_one_letter_code
_entity_poly.pdbx_strand_id
1 'polypeptide(L)'
;MLNLTLRKDFFDKKLSVSLDAYDIFRTTKYKERMLTGNVAYTQTEDYNMWNYSISLIYRFNQKIKSKYRGKSTVEDDVNRL
;
A
#
# COMPACT_ATOMS: atom_id res chain seq x y z
N MET A 1 -3.70 16.92 -1.15
CA MET A 1 -3.46 15.51 -1.53
C MET A 1 -3.93 14.61 -0.41
N LEU A 2 -4.86 13.70 -0.67
CA LEU A 2 -5.22 12.62 0.26
C LEU A 2 -4.98 11.28 -0.43
N ASN A 3 -4.23 10.40 0.22
CA ASN A 3 -3.92 9.06 -0.26
C ASN A 3 -4.71 8.04 0.57
N LEU A 4 -5.28 7.05 -0.07
CA LEU A 4 -6.06 5.99 0.55
C LEU A 4 -5.60 4.62 0.04
N THR A 5 -5.28 3.73 0.97
CA THR A 5 -5.05 2.31 0.69
C THR A 5 -6.11 1.50 1.41
N LEU A 6 -6.89 0.72 0.66
CA LEU A 6 -7.77 -0.31 1.20
C LEU A 6 -7.17 -1.68 0.88
N ARG A 7 -7.03 -2.54 1.90
CA ARG A 7 -6.58 -3.92 1.72
C ARG A 7 -7.56 -4.88 2.39
N LYS A 8 -7.84 -5.99 1.71
CA LYS A 8 -8.61 -7.11 2.28
C LYS A 8 -7.94 -8.44 1.94
N ASP A 9 -7.77 -9.26 2.97
CA ASP A 9 -7.31 -10.63 2.86
C ASP A 9 -8.51 -11.60 2.82
N PHE A 10 -8.39 -12.65 2.02
CA PHE A 10 -9.37 -13.72 1.86
C PHE A 10 -8.66 -15.09 1.93
N PHE A 11 -9.42 -16.15 2.22
CA PHE A 11 -8.95 -17.54 2.25
C PHE A 11 -7.69 -17.75 3.13
N ASP A 12 -7.76 -17.41 4.41
CA ASP A 12 -6.63 -17.48 5.36
C ASP A 12 -5.37 -16.71 4.91
N LYS A 13 -5.58 -15.53 4.28
CA LYS A 13 -4.55 -14.69 3.66
C LYS A 13 -3.90 -15.29 2.40
N LYS A 14 -4.48 -16.31 1.78
CA LYS A 14 -4.01 -16.83 0.48
C LYS A 14 -4.22 -15.82 -0.63
N LEU A 15 -5.30 -15.05 -0.58
CA LEU A 15 -5.58 -13.99 -1.55
C LEU A 15 -5.60 -12.65 -0.82
N SER A 16 -4.69 -11.74 -1.19
CA SER A 16 -4.76 -10.34 -0.80
C SER A 16 -5.21 -9.51 -1.99
N VAL A 17 -6.21 -8.66 -1.79
CA VAL A 17 -6.60 -7.59 -2.72
C VAL A 17 -6.23 -6.27 -2.07
N SER A 18 -5.52 -5.38 -2.77
CA SER A 18 -5.46 -3.96 -2.39
C SER A 18 -5.90 -3.05 -3.52
N LEU A 19 -6.54 -1.96 -3.11
CA LEU A 19 -6.83 -0.79 -3.93
C LEU A 19 -6.05 0.37 -3.32
N ASP A 20 -5.15 0.93 -4.09
CA ASP A 20 -4.25 2.00 -3.69
C ASP A 20 -4.55 3.23 -4.54
N ALA A 21 -4.94 4.33 -3.88
CA ALA A 21 -5.45 5.54 -4.51
C ALA A 21 -4.66 6.75 -4.00
N TYR A 22 -3.81 7.30 -4.85
CA TYR A 22 -3.01 8.49 -4.57
C TYR A 22 -3.79 9.74 -5.00
N ASP A 23 -3.80 10.75 -4.15
CA ASP A 23 -4.46 12.05 -4.35
C ASP A 23 -5.91 11.94 -4.85
N ILE A 24 -6.77 11.29 -4.06
CA ILE A 24 -8.16 10.99 -4.45
C ILE A 24 -9.03 12.23 -4.73
N PHE A 25 -8.64 13.39 -4.20
CA PHE A 25 -9.30 14.67 -4.43
C PHE A 25 -8.73 15.46 -5.62
N ARG A 26 -7.78 14.88 -6.38
CA ARG A 26 -7.18 15.45 -7.59
C ARG A 26 -6.61 16.86 -7.35
N THR A 27 -5.81 16.99 -6.31
CA THR A 27 -5.06 18.20 -5.98
C THR A 27 -4.16 18.58 -7.15
N THR A 28 -4.38 19.75 -7.73
CA THR A 28 -3.43 20.33 -8.68
C THR A 28 -2.31 21.02 -7.91
N LYS A 29 -1.09 20.86 -8.41
CA LYS A 29 0.07 21.63 -7.99
C LYS A 29 0.42 22.54 -9.17
N TYR A 30 0.67 23.81 -8.91
CA TYR A 30 0.97 24.80 -9.94
C TYR A 30 2.13 25.65 -9.47
N LYS A 31 3.19 25.78 -10.27
CA LYS A 31 4.25 26.75 -10.03
C LYS A 31 5.07 27.03 -11.38
N GLU A 32 5.43 28.28 -11.77
CA GLU A 32 6.33 28.64 -12.93
C GLU A 32 7.69 29.40 -12.66
N ARG A 33 8.82 29.02 -13.30
CA ARG A 33 10.18 29.62 -13.08
C ARG A 33 10.44 30.87 -13.98
N MET A 34 10.18 32.08 -13.49
CA MET A 34 10.46 33.37 -14.15
C MET A 34 11.94 33.86 -14.00
N LEU A 35 12.32 34.96 -14.65
CA LEU A 35 13.59 35.68 -14.43
C LEU A 35 13.38 37.18 -14.71
N THR A 36 13.94 38.09 -13.91
CA THR A 36 13.74 39.55 -14.07
C THR A 36 15.04 40.30 -13.78
N GLY A 37 15.60 40.98 -14.78
CA GLY A 37 16.97 41.48 -14.72
C GLY A 37 17.96 40.33 -14.49
N ASN A 38 18.82 40.46 -13.47
CA ASN A 38 19.77 39.41 -13.09
C ASN A 38 19.18 38.37 -12.12
N VAL A 39 17.87 38.41 -11.83
CA VAL A 39 17.24 37.66 -10.73
C VAL A 39 16.40 36.49 -11.25
N ALA A 40 16.80 35.25 -10.93
CA ALA A 40 16.01 34.05 -11.22
C ALA A 40 14.92 33.80 -10.17
N TYR A 41 13.75 33.36 -10.63
CA TYR A 41 12.51 33.22 -9.88
C TYR A 41 11.96 31.81 -10.12
N THR A 42 11.55 31.03 -9.10
CA THR A 42 11.34 29.56 -9.28
C THR A 42 10.10 28.99 -8.64
N GLN A 43 9.63 27.91 -9.26
CA GLN A 43 8.37 27.26 -9.02
C GLN A 43 8.31 25.96 -9.95
N THR A 44 7.19 25.19 -10.07
CA THR A 44 6.98 23.89 -10.80
C THR A 44 5.47 23.44 -10.89
N GLU A 45 4.84 23.24 -12.06
CA GLU A 45 3.42 22.78 -12.15
C GLU A 45 3.28 21.25 -12.19
N ASP A 46 2.51 20.63 -11.27
CA ASP A 46 2.12 19.22 -11.34
C ASP A 46 0.58 19.08 -11.44
N TYR A 47 0.06 19.03 -12.66
CA TYR A 47 -1.33 18.65 -12.93
C TYR A 47 -1.51 17.13 -12.95
N ASN A 48 -2.70 16.66 -12.55
CA ASN A 48 -3.06 15.24 -12.52
C ASN A 48 -2.10 14.35 -11.71
N MET A 49 -1.76 14.77 -10.49
CA MET A 49 -0.98 13.96 -9.56
C MET A 49 -1.69 12.67 -9.11
N TRP A 50 -3.00 12.55 -9.36
CA TRP A 50 -3.83 11.43 -8.93
C TRP A 50 -3.49 10.12 -9.65
N ASN A 51 -3.51 9.01 -8.91
CA ASN A 51 -3.24 7.68 -9.45
C ASN A 51 -4.12 6.64 -8.73
N TYR A 52 -4.55 5.61 -9.45
CA TYR A 52 -5.27 4.47 -8.88
C TYR A 52 -4.62 3.18 -9.37
N SER A 53 -4.33 2.26 -8.45
CA SER A 53 -3.80 0.94 -8.76
C SER A 53 -4.52 -0.15 -7.97
N ILE A 54 -4.63 -1.33 -8.57
CA ILE A 54 -5.21 -2.52 -7.94
C ILE A 54 -4.17 -3.64 -7.96
N SER A 55 -3.94 -4.26 -6.80
CA SER A 55 -3.00 -5.36 -6.64
C SER A 55 -3.71 -6.63 -6.22
N LEU A 56 -3.43 -7.73 -6.92
CA LEU A 56 -3.95 -9.06 -6.62
C LEU A 56 -2.78 -10.00 -6.33
N ILE A 57 -2.68 -10.49 -5.10
CA ILE A 57 -1.60 -11.39 -4.68
C ILE A 57 -2.22 -12.71 -4.22
N TYR A 58 -1.97 -13.78 -4.98
CA TYR A 58 -2.37 -15.15 -4.60
C TYR A 58 -1.16 -15.99 -4.18
N ARG A 59 -1.29 -16.72 -3.07
CA ARG A 59 -0.20 -17.45 -2.39
C ARG A 59 -0.55 -18.93 -2.27
N PHE A 60 0.10 -19.76 -3.08
CA PHE A 60 -0.19 -21.19 -3.16
C PHE A 60 0.23 -22.00 -1.92
N ASN A 61 1.34 -21.63 -1.26
CA ASN A 61 2.06 -22.51 -0.32
C ASN A 61 2.02 -22.11 1.18
N GLN A 62 1.02 -21.33 1.63
CA GLN A 62 0.97 -20.84 3.02
C GLN A 62 0.87 -21.92 4.13
N LYS A 63 0.54 -23.18 3.78
CA LYS A 63 0.47 -24.29 4.75
C LYS A 63 1.79 -25.04 4.96
N ILE A 64 2.93 -24.48 4.54
CA ILE A 64 4.22 -24.84 5.14
C ILE A 64 4.40 -24.06 6.47
N LYS A 65 3.45 -24.22 7.41
CA LYS A 65 3.82 -24.21 8.84
C LYS A 65 4.85 -25.33 8.93
N SER A 66 6.11 -24.97 9.20
CA SER A 66 7.19 -25.94 9.36
C SER A 66 6.70 -27.04 10.30
N LYS A 67 6.52 -28.27 9.79
CA LYS A 67 6.31 -29.45 10.63
C LYS A 67 7.66 -29.76 11.28
N TYR A 68 8.07 -28.91 12.21
CA TYR A 68 9.07 -29.27 13.19
C TYR A 68 8.52 -30.50 13.91
N ARG A 69 9.15 -31.66 13.74
CA ARG A 69 8.65 -32.96 14.25
C ARG A 69 8.91 -33.12 15.76
N GLY A 70 8.77 -32.04 16.51
CA GLY A 70 8.67 -32.03 17.97
C GLY A 70 7.23 -31.71 18.37
N LYS A 71 6.60 -32.62 19.12
CA LYS A 71 5.29 -32.38 19.75
C LYS A 71 5.34 -31.06 20.54
N SER A 72 4.53 -30.08 20.14
CA SER A 72 4.20 -28.95 21.02
C SER A 72 2.87 -29.26 21.69
N THR A 73 2.92 -29.70 22.95
CA THR A 73 1.74 -29.79 23.84
C THR A 73 1.21 -28.40 24.24
N VAL A 74 1.90 -27.32 23.85
CA VAL A 74 1.58 -25.94 24.24
C VAL A 74 0.37 -25.38 23.48
N GLU A 75 0.12 -25.81 22.24
CA GLU A 75 -1.02 -25.31 21.43
C GLU A 75 -2.38 -25.86 21.94
N ASP A 76 -2.38 -26.99 22.68
CA ASP A 76 -3.57 -27.54 23.34
C ASP A 76 -3.85 -26.90 24.70
N ASP A 77 -2.83 -26.52 25.48
CA ASP A 77 -3.03 -25.87 26.79
C ASP A 77 -3.49 -24.41 26.67
N VAL A 78 -3.02 -23.67 25.66
CA VAL A 78 -3.43 -22.26 25.42
C VAL A 78 -4.92 -22.14 25.02
N ASN A 79 -5.52 -23.20 24.48
CA ASN A 79 -6.95 -23.24 24.16
C ASN A 79 -7.84 -23.74 25.32
N ARG A 80 -7.27 -23.91 26.53
CA ARG A 80 -7.96 -24.44 27.73
C ARG A 80 -7.94 -23.47 28.92
N LEU A 81 -7.49 -22.23 28.70
CA LEU A 81 -7.54 -21.08 29.60
C LEU A 81 -8.37 -19.95 28.98
#